data_AF-A0A928NIQ2-F1
#
_entry.id   AF-A0A928NIQ2-F1
#
_cell.length_a   1.000
_cell.length_b   1.000
_cell.length_c   1.000
_cell.angle_alpha   90.00
_cell.angle_beta   90.00
_cell.angle_gamma   90.00
#
_symmetry.space_group_name_H-M   'P 1'
#
loop_
_entity.id
_entity.type
_entity.pdbx_description
1 polymer ?
#
loop_
_entity_poly.entity_id
_entity_poly.type
_entity_poly.pdbx_seq_one_letter_code
_entity_poly.pdbx_strand_id
1 'polypeptide(L)'
;GSMAHNYYLYESKGKLNVVPWDYNLAFGGMHGNDATAMVNDPIDESYSSTDFFDAFLEQETYKNQYHASYKKLVEYFESGTFENHYQRIRNQIDELVETDPNAMYTYEEYLAGAETLYQTMLLRAESVKGQLNGTIPSTKEGQQSENANLIDASSIDLSVMGVMNMGGPRGERFEKNEGQQPQEFTPPTAEDRQNFSFDEQQAPPFSQNGEANFPDFFQGQEQETSSDFFGLILSGVILVAGFLFVCLYKRKHY
;
A
#
# COMPACT_ATOMS: atom_id res chain seq x y z
N GLY A 1 21.39 -11.33 -8.63
CA GLY A 1 20.88 -9.95 -8.53
C GLY A 1 20.22 -9.81 -7.18
N SER A 2 20.19 -8.60 -6.62
CA SER A 2 19.29 -8.30 -5.49
C SER A 2 17.84 -8.57 -5.94
N MET A 3 16.99 -9.01 -5.02
CA MET A 3 15.56 -9.34 -5.28
C MET A 3 14.71 -8.06 -5.45
N ALA A 4 15.16 -7.12 -6.28
CA ALA A 4 14.43 -5.92 -6.64
C ALA A 4 13.52 -6.21 -7.85
N HIS A 5 12.53 -7.08 -7.62
CA HIS A 5 11.55 -7.53 -8.61
C HIS A 5 10.13 -7.08 -8.21
N ASN A 6 9.09 -7.57 -8.90
CA ASN A 6 7.67 -7.38 -8.55
C ASN A 6 7.15 -5.94 -8.76
N TYR A 7 7.68 -5.26 -9.77
CA TYR A 7 7.12 -4.01 -10.27
C TYR A 7 7.36 -3.83 -11.76
N TYR A 8 6.50 -3.04 -12.39
CA TYR A 8 6.75 -2.43 -13.69
C TYR A 8 7.12 -0.96 -13.52
N LEU A 9 7.97 -0.49 -14.42
CA LEU A 9 8.28 0.93 -14.55
C LEU A 9 7.47 1.52 -15.70
N TYR A 10 6.76 2.60 -15.41
CA TYR A 10 5.94 3.30 -16.39
C TYR A 10 6.32 4.77 -16.44
N GLU A 11 6.72 5.24 -17.61
CA GLU A 11 7.02 6.65 -17.85
C GLU A 11 5.78 7.37 -18.37
N SER A 12 5.46 8.51 -17.77
CA SER A 12 4.42 9.42 -18.25
C SER A 12 4.79 10.87 -17.99
N LYS A 13 4.75 11.69 -19.05
CA LYS A 13 4.99 13.15 -19.00
C LYS A 13 6.36 13.52 -18.38
N GLY A 14 7.39 12.74 -18.69
CA GLY A 14 8.75 12.89 -18.19
C GLY A 14 8.97 12.37 -16.76
N LYS A 15 8.00 11.63 -16.18
CA LYS A 15 8.06 11.10 -14.81
C LYS A 15 7.98 9.59 -14.81
N LEU A 16 8.89 8.96 -14.08
CA LEU A 16 8.90 7.52 -13.86
C LEU A 16 7.96 7.16 -12.71
N ASN A 17 7.14 6.13 -12.90
CA ASN A 17 6.18 5.61 -11.93
C ASN A 17 6.45 4.12 -11.70
N VAL A 18 6.14 3.65 -10.50
CA VAL A 18 6.28 2.24 -10.10
C VAL A 18 4.88 1.64 -9.97
N VAL A 19 4.64 0.54 -10.68
CA VAL A 19 3.39 -0.22 -10.59
C VAL A 19 3.69 -1.56 -9.92
N PRO A 20 3.14 -1.84 -8.72
CA PRO A 20 3.39 -3.09 -8.02
C PRO A 20 2.76 -4.28 -8.77
N TRP A 21 3.42 -5.43 -8.72
CA TRP A 21 2.97 -6.68 -9.32
C TRP A 21 3.28 -7.85 -8.38
N ASP A 22 2.38 -8.84 -8.27
CA ASP A 22 2.61 -10.10 -7.53
C ASP A 22 2.97 -9.91 -6.04
N TYR A 23 2.00 -9.44 -5.26
CA TYR A 23 2.13 -9.11 -3.82
C TYR A 23 1.49 -10.16 -2.89
N ASN A 24 1.23 -11.36 -3.39
CA ASN A 24 0.64 -12.46 -2.63
C ASN A 24 1.45 -12.85 -1.37
N LEU A 25 2.77 -12.59 -1.35
CA LEU A 25 3.65 -12.88 -0.20
C LEU A 25 4.07 -11.63 0.60
N ALA A 26 3.46 -10.47 0.34
CA ALA A 26 3.85 -9.21 0.97
C ALA A 26 3.64 -9.18 2.50
N PHE A 27 2.76 -10.02 3.03
CA PHE A 27 2.38 -10.02 4.45
C PHE A 27 3.20 -11.01 5.28
N GLY A 28 4.51 -11.07 5.04
CA GLY A 28 5.43 -11.95 5.78
C GLY A 28 5.68 -13.32 5.13
N GLY A 29 5.01 -13.64 4.02
CA GLY A 29 5.18 -14.90 3.30
C GLY A 29 6.56 -15.10 2.67
N MET A 30 7.29 -14.01 2.34
CA MET A 30 8.64 -14.09 1.75
C MET A 30 9.70 -14.66 2.72
N HIS A 31 9.59 -14.34 4.02
CA HIS A 31 10.60 -14.71 5.03
C HIS A 31 10.05 -15.63 6.13
N GLY A 32 8.73 -15.82 6.19
CA GLY A 32 8.01 -16.94 6.80
C GLY A 32 8.10 -17.13 8.33
N ASN A 33 8.97 -16.41 9.04
CA ASN A 33 9.48 -16.94 10.32
C ASN A 33 9.34 -16.00 11.53
N ASP A 34 8.88 -14.76 11.36
CA ASP A 34 8.75 -13.82 12.48
C ASP A 34 7.61 -12.81 12.27
N ALA A 35 6.46 -13.10 12.86
CA ALA A 35 5.29 -12.23 12.80
C ALA A 35 5.50 -10.90 13.54
N THR A 36 6.20 -10.92 14.68
CA THR A 36 6.46 -9.72 15.46
C THR A 36 7.39 -8.77 14.69
N ALA A 37 8.42 -9.29 14.03
CA ALA A 37 9.26 -8.49 13.15
C ALA A 37 8.50 -7.96 11.93
N MET A 38 7.65 -8.78 11.30
CA MET A 38 6.81 -8.33 10.17
C MET A 38 5.87 -7.20 10.57
N VAL A 39 5.17 -7.36 11.70
CA VAL A 39 4.22 -6.36 12.21
C VAL A 39 4.93 -5.06 12.57
N ASN A 40 6.14 -5.15 13.15
CA ASN A 40 6.89 -3.99 13.60
C ASN A 40 7.90 -3.46 12.56
N ASP A 41 7.86 -3.93 11.32
CA ASP A 41 8.80 -3.52 10.28
C ASP A 41 8.98 -1.97 10.24
N PRO A 42 10.21 -1.44 10.35
CA PRO A 42 10.41 -0.01 10.57
C PRO A 42 9.97 0.86 9.38
N ILE A 43 9.16 1.88 9.63
CA ILE A 43 8.62 2.71 8.55
C ILE A 43 9.66 3.62 7.91
N ASP A 44 10.74 3.99 8.63
CA ASP A 44 11.79 4.89 8.13
C ASP A 44 12.91 4.17 7.35
N GLU A 45 12.78 2.85 7.12
CA GLU A 45 13.71 2.05 6.34
C GLU A 45 12.98 1.34 5.18
N SER A 46 12.60 2.14 4.19
CA SER A 46 11.66 1.72 3.13
C SER A 46 12.04 0.47 2.35
N TYR A 47 13.32 0.23 2.06
CA TYR A 47 13.74 -0.98 1.33
C TYR A 47 15.22 -1.34 1.51
N SER A 48 15.47 -2.46 2.18
CA SER A 48 16.81 -2.91 2.57
C SER A 48 17.73 -3.36 1.42
N SER A 49 17.20 -3.56 0.20
CA SER A 49 17.99 -4.05 -0.93
C SER A 49 18.56 -2.93 -1.82
N THR A 50 18.25 -1.65 -1.54
CA THR A 50 18.90 -0.51 -2.20
C THR A 50 18.77 0.79 -1.41
N ASP A 51 19.86 1.56 -1.41
CA ASP A 51 19.92 2.91 -0.83
C ASP A 51 19.19 3.98 -1.67
N PHE A 52 18.54 3.60 -2.78
CA PHE A 52 17.88 4.54 -3.70
C PHE A 52 16.86 5.42 -2.97
N PHE A 53 16.09 4.83 -2.06
CA PHE A 53 15.04 5.53 -1.32
C PHE A 53 15.57 6.33 -0.14
N ASP A 54 16.73 5.95 0.42
CA ASP A 54 17.32 6.59 1.59
C ASP A 54 17.63 8.07 1.31
N ALA A 55 18.16 8.37 0.12
CA ALA A 55 18.42 9.75 -0.31
C ALA A 55 17.16 10.62 -0.37
N PHE A 56 15.98 10.03 -0.62
CA PHE A 56 14.71 10.76 -0.56
C PHE A 56 14.27 10.95 0.89
N LEU A 57 14.41 9.94 1.74
CA LEU A 57 14.02 10.00 3.16
C LEU A 57 14.91 10.92 4.00
N GLU A 58 16.13 11.23 3.56
CA GLU A 58 16.97 12.27 4.14
C GLU A 58 16.41 13.69 3.92
N GLN A 59 15.60 13.90 2.87
CA GLN A 59 14.96 15.17 2.61
C GLN A 59 13.66 15.28 3.40
N GLU A 60 13.60 16.20 4.36
CA GLU A 60 12.44 16.39 5.25
C GLU A 60 11.11 16.54 4.47
N THR A 61 11.15 17.22 3.32
CA THR A 61 9.95 17.39 2.48
C THR A 61 9.42 16.06 1.95
N TYR A 62 10.29 15.16 1.47
CA TYR A 62 9.88 13.86 0.95
C TYR A 62 9.56 12.87 2.07
N LYS A 63 10.31 12.91 3.17
CA LYS A 63 9.97 12.13 4.37
C LYS A 63 8.58 12.46 4.90
N ASN A 64 8.22 13.75 4.96
CA ASN A 64 6.89 14.17 5.38
C ASN A 64 5.79 13.70 4.43
N GLN A 65 6.03 13.72 3.11
CA GLN A 65 5.08 13.18 2.13
C GLN A 65 4.92 11.66 2.26
N TYR A 66 6.03 10.96 2.49
CA TYR A 66 6.03 9.51 2.73
C TYR A 66 5.28 9.14 4.01
N HIS A 67 5.50 9.86 5.11
CA HIS A 67 4.73 9.70 6.36
C HIS A 67 3.25 10.06 6.18
N ALA A 68 2.91 11.03 5.32
CA ALA A 68 1.52 11.33 5.00
C ALA A 68 0.81 10.15 4.32
N SER A 69 1.52 9.35 3.50
CA SER A 69 0.98 8.11 2.93
C SER A 69 0.69 7.07 4.01
N TYR A 70 1.57 6.90 5.00
CA TYR A 70 1.30 6.02 6.16
C TYR A 70 0.15 6.53 7.04
N LYS A 71 -0.03 7.85 7.18
CA LYS A 71 -1.20 8.41 7.89
C LYS A 71 -2.50 8.03 7.18
N LYS A 72 -2.56 8.17 5.85
CA LYS A 72 -3.72 7.71 5.05
C LYS A 72 -3.97 6.21 5.22
N LEU A 73 -2.90 5.40 5.28
CA LEU A 73 -3.02 3.96 5.57
C LEU A 73 -3.67 3.76 6.94
N VAL A 74 -3.19 4.40 8.00
CA VAL A 74 -3.78 4.29 9.35
C VAL A 74 -5.25 4.74 9.37
N GLU A 75 -5.57 5.88 8.74
CA GLU A 75 -6.94 6.39 8.62
C GLU A 75 -7.88 5.40 7.91
N TYR A 76 -7.39 4.67 6.91
CA TYR A 76 -8.15 3.62 6.21
C TYR A 76 -8.55 2.46 7.16
N PHE A 77 -7.69 2.11 8.12
CA PHE A 77 -8.03 1.12 9.15
C PHE A 77 -8.95 1.71 10.23
N GLU A 78 -8.66 2.91 10.75
CA GLU A 78 -9.42 3.53 11.85
C GLU A 78 -10.84 3.95 11.44
N SER A 79 -11.05 4.29 10.17
CA SER A 79 -12.37 4.68 9.64
C SER A 79 -13.34 3.50 9.48
N GLY A 80 -12.89 2.25 9.64
CA GLY A 80 -13.66 1.06 9.31
C GLY A 80 -13.75 0.76 7.81
N THR A 81 -13.07 1.54 6.97
CA THR A 81 -13.03 1.29 5.51
C THR A 81 -12.37 -0.05 5.21
N PHE A 82 -11.28 -0.39 5.91
CA PHE A 82 -10.67 -1.72 5.83
C PHE A 82 -11.65 -2.84 6.12
N GLU A 83 -12.36 -2.77 7.24
CA GLU A 83 -13.31 -3.81 7.66
C GLU A 83 -14.42 -3.99 6.62
N ASN A 84 -15.02 -2.89 6.17
CA ASN A 84 -16.05 -2.95 5.13
C ASN A 84 -15.53 -3.56 3.82
N HIS A 85 -14.28 -3.25 3.45
CA HIS A 85 -13.65 -3.82 2.26
C HIS A 85 -13.38 -5.31 2.44
N TYR A 86 -12.78 -5.71 3.57
CA TYR A 86 -12.52 -7.10 3.90
C TYR A 86 -13.82 -7.93 3.84
N GLN A 87 -14.87 -7.50 4.53
CA GLN A 87 -16.18 -8.16 4.52
C GLN A 87 -16.79 -8.21 3.12
N ARG A 88 -16.67 -7.13 2.33
CA ARG A 88 -17.16 -7.11 0.94
C ARG A 88 -16.48 -8.20 0.10
N ILE A 89 -15.15 -8.35 0.21
CA ILE A 89 -14.41 -9.39 -0.54
C ILE A 89 -14.84 -10.78 -0.07
N ARG A 90 -14.86 -11.02 1.24
CA ARG A 90 -15.29 -12.31 1.84
C ARG A 90 -16.68 -12.72 1.34
N ASN A 91 -17.64 -11.81 1.39
CA ASN A 91 -19.00 -12.04 0.87
C ASN A 91 -19.05 -12.34 -0.64
N GLN A 92 -18.06 -11.89 -1.42
CA GLN A 92 -17.99 -12.15 -2.86
C GLN A 92 -17.34 -13.49 -3.20
N ILE A 93 -16.42 -13.99 -2.36
CA ILE A 93 -15.58 -15.14 -2.71
C ILE A 93 -15.74 -16.37 -1.82
N ASP A 94 -16.29 -16.26 -0.61
CA ASP A 94 -16.32 -17.37 0.35
C ASP A 94 -17.04 -18.61 -0.20
N GLU A 95 -18.25 -18.44 -0.74
CA GLU A 95 -19.00 -19.54 -1.37
C GLU A 95 -18.27 -20.08 -2.62
N LEU A 96 -17.62 -19.20 -3.39
CA LEU A 96 -16.86 -19.61 -4.56
C LEU A 96 -15.65 -20.46 -4.18
N VAL A 97 -14.96 -20.13 -3.09
CA VAL A 97 -13.84 -20.92 -2.57
C VAL A 97 -14.33 -22.25 -1.98
N GLU A 98 -15.43 -22.25 -1.23
CA GLU A 98 -16.01 -23.46 -0.63
C GLU A 98 -16.44 -24.47 -1.70
N THR A 99 -16.94 -23.99 -2.84
CA THR A 99 -17.54 -24.80 -3.89
C THR A 99 -16.60 -25.06 -5.08
N ASP A 100 -15.37 -24.54 -5.06
CA ASP A 100 -14.42 -24.69 -6.17
C ASP A 100 -13.95 -26.15 -6.29
N PRO A 101 -14.30 -26.87 -7.39
CA PRO A 101 -13.88 -28.24 -7.58
C PRO A 101 -12.37 -28.40 -7.86
N ASN A 102 -11.65 -27.29 -8.10
CA ASN A 102 -10.21 -27.25 -8.36
C ASN A 102 -9.43 -26.56 -7.24
N ALA A 103 -10.04 -26.36 -6.06
CA ALA A 103 -9.38 -25.72 -4.93
C ALA A 103 -8.06 -26.42 -4.57
N MET A 104 -7.00 -25.62 -4.41
CA MET A 104 -5.67 -26.12 -4.05
C MET A 104 -5.50 -26.29 -2.52
N TYR A 105 -6.43 -25.74 -1.74
CA TYR A 105 -6.46 -25.72 -0.28
C TYR A 105 -7.86 -26.06 0.20
N THR A 106 -7.99 -26.58 1.43
CA THR A 106 -9.32 -26.80 2.00
C THR A 106 -9.99 -25.48 2.36
N TYR A 107 -11.31 -25.49 2.46
CA TYR A 107 -12.05 -24.30 2.86
C TYR A 107 -11.66 -23.83 4.27
N GLU A 108 -11.35 -24.76 5.19
CA GLU A 108 -10.84 -24.43 6.53
C GLU A 108 -9.46 -23.75 6.48
N GLU A 109 -8.57 -24.20 5.60
CA GLU A 109 -7.26 -23.55 5.39
C GLU A 109 -7.43 -22.14 4.82
N TYR A 110 -8.36 -21.94 3.90
CA TYR A 110 -8.74 -20.61 3.41
C TYR A 110 -9.26 -19.71 4.53
N LEU A 111 -10.20 -20.19 5.35
CA LEU A 111 -10.75 -19.43 6.48
C LEU A 111 -9.64 -19.03 7.47
N ALA A 112 -8.73 -19.95 7.78
CA ALA A 112 -7.58 -19.68 8.64
C ALA A 112 -6.67 -18.61 8.02
N GLY A 113 -6.30 -18.74 6.74
CA GLY A 113 -5.46 -17.77 6.05
C GLY A 113 -6.08 -16.38 5.99
N ALA A 114 -7.39 -16.29 5.70
CA ALA A 114 -8.11 -15.02 5.67
C ALA A 114 -8.17 -14.35 7.05
N GLU A 115 -8.44 -15.11 8.12
CA GLU A 115 -8.43 -14.59 9.49
C GLU A 115 -7.03 -14.15 9.92
N THR A 116 -5.99 -14.94 9.64
CA THR A 116 -4.60 -14.57 9.93
C THR A 116 -4.20 -13.29 9.20
N LEU A 117 -4.60 -13.13 7.93
CA LEU A 117 -4.34 -11.90 7.16
C LEU A 117 -5.01 -10.70 7.82
N TYR A 118 -6.28 -10.83 8.20
CA TYR A 118 -7.03 -9.78 8.87
C TYR A 118 -6.32 -9.31 10.15
N GLN A 119 -5.97 -10.24 11.05
CA GLN A 119 -5.29 -9.92 12.30
C GLN A 119 -3.90 -9.31 12.05
N THR A 120 -3.13 -9.86 11.12
CA THR A 120 -1.79 -9.34 10.76
C THR A 120 -1.87 -7.90 10.28
N MET A 121 -2.85 -7.57 9.43
CA MET A 121 -3.05 -6.22 8.91
C MET A 121 -3.46 -5.22 10.00
N LEU A 122 -4.33 -5.62 10.94
CA LEU A 122 -4.69 -4.78 12.09
C LEU A 122 -3.48 -4.46 12.98
N LEU A 123 -2.70 -5.49 13.35
CA LEU A 123 -1.51 -5.30 14.18
C LEU A 123 -0.46 -4.44 13.45
N ARG A 124 -0.30 -4.63 12.14
CA ARG A 124 0.60 -3.79 11.33
C ARG A 124 0.15 -2.33 11.32
N ALA A 125 -1.14 -2.06 11.16
CA ALA A 125 -1.67 -0.70 11.20
C ALA A 125 -1.46 -0.04 12.58
N GLU A 126 -1.65 -0.80 13.67
CA GLU A 126 -1.35 -0.36 15.03
C GLU A 126 0.13 0.00 15.21
N SER A 127 1.04 -0.86 14.74
CA SER A 127 2.48 -0.60 14.79
C SER A 127 2.85 0.65 14.00
N VAL A 128 2.35 0.79 12.76
CA VAL A 128 2.59 1.99 11.93
C VAL A 128 2.12 3.26 12.64
N LYS A 129 0.95 3.23 13.29
CA LYS A 129 0.45 4.36 14.08
C LYS A 129 1.38 4.71 15.25
N GLY A 130 1.86 3.70 15.97
CA GLY A 130 2.83 3.87 17.06
C GLY A 130 4.18 4.39 16.58
N GLN A 131 4.60 4.03 15.37
CA GLN A 131 5.83 4.56 14.77
C GLN A 131 5.67 6.02 14.32
N LEU A 132 4.52 6.38 13.74
CA LEU A 132 4.21 7.76 13.32
C LEU A 132 4.11 8.74 14.49
N ASN A 133 3.63 8.30 15.66
CA ASN A 133 3.46 9.17 16.83
C ASN A 133 4.66 9.12 17.81
N GLY A 134 5.65 8.26 17.53
CA GLY A 134 6.87 8.11 18.33
C GLY A 134 6.75 7.24 19.58
N THR A 135 5.66 6.50 19.79
CA THR A 135 5.56 5.52 20.89
C THR A 135 6.30 4.23 20.60
N ILE A 136 6.51 3.91 19.32
CA ILE A 136 7.32 2.80 18.81
C ILE A 136 8.46 3.40 17.97
N PRO A 137 9.72 2.95 18.12
CA PRO A 137 10.80 3.43 17.26
C PRO A 137 10.58 3.10 15.78
N SER A 138 10.86 4.04 14.88
CA SER A 138 10.63 3.92 13.43
C SER A 138 11.82 3.36 12.64
N THR A 139 12.93 2.98 13.31
CA THR A 139 14.15 2.38 12.72
C THR A 139 14.51 1.07 13.42
N LYS A 140 15.26 0.19 12.74
CA LYS A 140 15.76 -1.07 13.29
C LYS A 140 16.63 -0.85 14.51
N GLU A 141 17.58 0.09 14.47
CA GLU A 141 18.45 0.39 15.62
C GLU A 141 17.64 0.90 16.82
N GLY A 142 16.61 1.71 16.55
CA GLY A 142 15.70 2.21 17.57
C GLY A 142 14.93 1.06 18.23
N GLN A 143 14.36 0.16 17.44
CA GLN A 143 13.59 -0.98 17.96
C GLN A 143 14.48 -1.99 18.70
N GLN A 144 15.73 -2.18 18.28
CA GLN A 144 16.70 -3.01 19.00
C GLN A 144 17.05 -2.42 20.38
N SER A 145 17.10 -1.09 20.48
CA SER A 145 17.42 -0.38 21.72
C SER A 145 16.20 -0.27 22.65
N GLU A 146 15.00 -0.09 22.08
CA GLU A 146 13.74 0.14 22.78
C GLU A 146 12.65 -0.77 22.21
N ASN A 147 12.59 -2.01 22.70
CA ASN A 147 11.63 -3.03 22.22
C ASN A 147 10.38 -3.19 23.10
N ALA A 148 10.30 -2.49 24.23
CA ALA A 148 9.24 -2.71 25.24
C ALA A 148 7.83 -2.39 24.74
N ASN A 149 7.70 -1.51 23.74
CA ASN A 149 6.43 -1.07 23.18
C ASN A 149 6.13 -1.69 21.80
N LEU A 150 6.94 -2.63 21.32
CA LEU A 150 6.64 -3.34 20.07
C LEU A 150 5.33 -4.10 20.20
N ILE A 151 4.57 -4.15 19.11
CA ILE A 151 3.32 -4.92 19.06
C ILE A 151 3.67 -6.41 19.12
N ASP A 152 3.12 -7.12 20.10
CA ASP A 152 3.27 -8.57 20.22
C ASP A 152 2.37 -9.27 19.20
N ALA A 153 3.00 -9.92 18.22
CA ALA A 153 2.32 -10.74 17.23
C ALA A 153 2.72 -12.22 17.32
N SER A 154 3.22 -12.67 18.48
CA SER A 154 3.68 -14.05 18.68
C SER A 154 2.60 -15.13 18.51
N SER A 155 1.33 -14.74 18.55
CA SER A 155 0.18 -15.61 18.28
C SER A 155 -0.13 -15.77 16.79
N ILE A 156 0.46 -14.96 15.91
CA ILE A 156 0.26 -15.01 14.47
C ILE A 156 1.21 -16.04 13.85
N ASP A 157 0.64 -17.06 13.22
CA ASP A 157 1.37 -18.00 12.38
C ASP A 157 1.30 -17.54 10.92
N LEU A 158 2.34 -16.85 10.45
CA LEU A 158 2.41 -16.37 9.07
C LEU A 158 2.40 -17.50 8.03
N SER A 159 2.79 -18.73 8.41
CA SER A 159 2.84 -19.85 7.47
C SER A 159 1.47 -20.26 6.94
N VAL A 160 0.41 -19.95 7.70
CA VAL A 160 -1.00 -20.18 7.34
C VAL A 160 -1.40 -19.38 6.10
N MET A 161 -0.79 -18.22 5.86
CA MET A 161 -1.06 -17.38 4.68
C MET A 161 -0.23 -17.78 3.44
N GLY A 162 0.61 -18.82 3.55
CA GLY A 162 1.53 -19.25 2.51
C GLY A 162 2.90 -18.58 2.60
N VAL A 163 3.95 -19.35 2.30
CA VAL A 163 5.34 -18.91 2.35
C VAL A 163 6.10 -19.22 1.06
N MET A 164 7.12 -18.42 0.74
CA MET A 164 7.98 -18.70 -0.39
C MET A 164 8.76 -20.00 -0.14
N ASN A 165 8.47 -21.03 -0.93
CA ASN A 165 9.23 -22.27 -0.88
C ASN A 165 10.59 -22.08 -1.59
N MET A 166 11.61 -21.66 -0.82
CA MET A 166 12.98 -21.44 -1.30
C MET A 166 13.75 -22.76 -1.47
N GLY A 167 13.17 -23.74 -2.16
CA GLY A 167 13.89 -24.93 -2.67
C GLY A 167 14.45 -25.91 -1.64
N GLY A 168 13.95 -25.92 -0.39
CA GLY A 168 14.30 -26.92 0.62
C GLY A 168 13.54 -28.24 0.42
N PRO A 169 14.05 -29.39 0.88
CA PRO A 169 13.39 -30.68 0.70
C PRO A 169 12.02 -30.67 1.39
N ARG A 170 10.98 -30.65 0.56
CA ARG A 170 9.56 -30.97 0.79
C ARG A 170 9.28 -31.41 2.23
N GLY A 171 9.03 -30.44 3.11
CA GLY A 171 8.34 -30.66 4.37
C GLY A 171 6.95 -31.20 4.06
N GLU A 172 6.61 -32.30 4.69
CA GLU A 172 5.42 -33.12 4.46
C GLU A 172 4.12 -32.32 4.58
N ARG A 173 3.47 -31.98 3.47
CA ARG A 173 2.00 -31.83 3.35
C ARG A 173 1.54 -31.65 1.90
N PHE A 174 1.80 -32.63 1.05
CA PHE A 174 1.07 -32.78 -0.21
C PHE A 174 0.99 -34.27 -0.54
N GLU A 175 0.06 -34.97 0.11
CA GLU A 175 -0.40 -36.27 -0.38
C GLU A 175 -1.41 -36.03 -1.51
N LYS A 176 -0.90 -36.20 -2.73
CA LYS A 176 -1.51 -36.94 -3.83
C LYS A 176 -2.88 -36.45 -4.36
N ASN A 177 -2.82 -35.68 -5.45
CA ASN A 177 -3.65 -35.95 -6.63
C ASN A 177 -2.74 -36.11 -7.85
N GLU A 178 -2.45 -37.37 -8.20
CA GLU A 178 -1.73 -37.74 -9.42
C GLU A 178 -2.66 -37.57 -10.62
N GLY A 179 -2.41 -36.58 -11.49
CA GLY A 179 -3.26 -36.45 -12.66
C GLY A 179 -3.01 -35.33 -13.66
N GLN A 180 -1.94 -34.55 -13.61
CA GLN A 180 -1.48 -33.71 -14.73
C GLN A 180 -0.12 -33.08 -14.40
N GLN A 181 0.92 -33.35 -15.21
CA GLN A 181 2.15 -32.58 -15.16
C GLN A 181 1.90 -31.19 -15.76
N PRO A 182 2.25 -30.09 -15.08
CA PRO A 182 2.29 -28.77 -15.71
C PRO A 182 3.32 -28.79 -16.85
N GLN A 183 2.96 -28.22 -18.00
CA GLN A 183 3.92 -28.04 -19.10
C GLN A 183 5.09 -27.16 -18.63
N GLU A 184 6.32 -27.58 -18.92
CA GLU A 184 7.51 -26.77 -18.70
C GLU A 184 7.39 -25.45 -19.46
N PHE A 185 7.58 -24.35 -18.74
CA PHE A 185 7.64 -23.00 -19.31
C PHE A 185 8.83 -22.90 -20.28
N THR A 186 8.54 -22.65 -21.55
CA THR A 186 9.54 -22.29 -22.55
C THR A 186 9.48 -20.77 -22.76
N PRO A 187 10.58 -20.03 -22.54
CA PRO A 187 10.58 -18.60 -22.74
C PRO A 187 10.31 -18.24 -24.22
N PRO A 188 9.57 -17.15 -24.50
CA PRO A 188 9.25 -16.75 -25.87
C PRO A 188 10.51 -16.48 -26.71
N THR A 189 10.47 -16.91 -27.96
CA THR A 189 11.54 -16.70 -28.92
C THR A 189 11.60 -15.24 -29.40
N ALA A 190 12.67 -14.88 -30.10
CA ALA A 190 12.80 -13.54 -30.68
C ALA A 190 11.72 -13.24 -31.74
N GLU A 191 11.18 -14.27 -32.40
CA GLU A 191 10.07 -14.16 -33.36
C GLU A 191 8.73 -13.94 -32.65
N ASP A 192 8.51 -14.58 -31.49
CA ASP A 192 7.29 -14.38 -30.67
C ASP A 192 7.18 -12.93 -30.16
N ARG A 193 8.31 -12.27 -29.91
CA ARG A 193 8.35 -10.84 -29.52
C ARG A 193 7.99 -9.87 -30.64
N GLN A 194 8.20 -10.26 -31.90
CA GLN A 194 7.84 -9.42 -33.05
C GLN A 194 6.35 -9.53 -33.39
N ASN A 195 5.71 -10.64 -33.02
CA ASN A 195 4.27 -10.87 -33.21
C ASN A 195 3.44 -10.56 -31.96
N PHE A 196 4.05 -10.00 -30.91
CA PHE A 196 3.34 -9.59 -29.71
C PHE A 196 2.60 -8.27 -29.98
N SER A 197 1.32 -8.35 -30.35
CA SER A 197 0.44 -7.17 -30.37
C SER A 197 -0.19 -6.99 -29.00
N PHE A 198 0.10 -5.87 -28.35
CA PHE A 198 -0.63 -5.45 -27.17
C PHE A 198 -2.03 -5.00 -27.59
N ASP A 199 -3.06 -5.76 -27.21
CA ASP A 199 -4.44 -5.36 -27.43
C ASP A 199 -4.82 -4.33 -26.38
N GLU A 200 -4.81 -3.06 -26.77
CA GLU A 200 -5.11 -1.91 -25.91
C GLU A 200 -6.53 -2.00 -25.30
N GLN A 201 -7.41 -2.82 -25.89
CA GLN A 201 -8.77 -3.08 -25.38
C GLN A 201 -8.81 -4.10 -24.23
N GLN A 202 -7.75 -4.89 -24.06
CA GLN A 202 -7.58 -5.86 -22.97
C GLN A 202 -6.69 -5.33 -21.83
N ALA A 203 -6.10 -4.15 -22.00
CA ALA A 203 -5.46 -3.44 -20.90
C ALA A 203 -6.52 -3.11 -19.83
N PRO A 204 -6.17 -3.16 -18.52
CA PRO A 204 -7.06 -2.63 -17.50
C PRO A 204 -7.42 -1.18 -17.85
N PRO A 205 -8.63 -0.70 -17.54
CA PRO A 205 -9.12 0.58 -18.06
C PRO A 205 -8.26 1.73 -17.56
N PHE A 206 -7.28 2.14 -18.35
CA PHE A 206 -6.51 3.36 -18.16
C PHE A 206 -7.34 4.52 -18.72
N SER A 207 -7.51 5.58 -17.93
CA SER A 207 -8.19 6.79 -18.41
C SER A 207 -7.42 7.36 -19.61
N GLN A 208 -8.13 7.79 -20.66
CA GLN A 208 -7.57 8.43 -21.85
C GLN A 208 -6.73 9.70 -21.55
N ASN A 209 -6.71 10.15 -20.30
CA ASN A 209 -5.94 11.30 -19.82
C ASN A 209 -4.58 10.94 -19.19
N GLY A 210 -4.21 9.65 -19.19
CA GLY A 210 -2.95 9.16 -18.60
C GLY A 210 -2.97 9.09 -17.08
N GLU A 211 -4.16 9.04 -16.48
CA GLU A 211 -4.37 8.71 -15.07
C GLU A 211 -4.67 7.21 -14.95
N ALA A 212 -3.90 6.52 -14.11
CA ALA A 212 -4.19 5.14 -13.80
C ALA A 212 -5.47 5.08 -12.96
N ASN A 213 -6.54 4.52 -13.53
CA ASN A 213 -7.78 4.24 -12.82
C ASN A 213 -7.60 2.96 -11.98
N PHE A 214 -6.75 3.04 -10.96
CA PHE A 214 -6.83 2.11 -9.84
C PHE A 214 -8.09 2.45 -9.02
N PRO A 215 -8.73 1.49 -8.34
CA PRO A 215 -9.74 1.84 -7.34
C PRO A 215 -9.13 2.88 -6.39
N ASP A 216 -9.80 4.04 -6.29
CA ASP A 216 -9.36 5.26 -5.58
C ASP A 216 -9.13 4.98 -4.09
N PHE A 217 -7.96 4.43 -3.75
CA PHE A 217 -7.59 4.09 -2.36
C PHE A 217 -6.90 5.27 -1.64
N PHE A 218 -6.44 6.28 -2.38
CA PHE A 218 -5.61 7.38 -1.84
C PHE A 218 -6.00 8.80 -2.26
N GLN A 219 -7.13 8.99 -2.97
CA GLN A 219 -7.76 10.30 -3.04
C GLN A 219 -8.42 10.57 -1.68
N GLY A 220 -7.73 11.34 -0.83
CA GLY A 220 -8.43 12.06 0.22
C GLY A 220 -9.52 12.88 -0.45
N GLN A 221 -10.69 12.98 0.18
CA GLN A 221 -11.62 14.02 -0.22
C GLN A 221 -10.83 15.33 -0.23
N GLU A 222 -10.70 15.96 -1.39
CA GLU A 222 -10.59 17.40 -1.43
C GLU A 222 -11.90 17.90 -0.81
N GLN A 223 -11.91 18.03 0.51
CA GLN A 223 -12.71 19.07 1.11
C GLN A 223 -12.14 20.35 0.53
N GLU A 224 -12.89 20.98 -0.38
CA GLU A 224 -12.76 22.40 -0.68
C GLU A 224 -12.67 23.12 0.66
N THR A 225 -11.44 23.41 1.09
CA THR A 225 -11.23 24.22 2.26
C THR A 225 -11.72 25.60 1.87
N SER A 226 -12.67 26.12 2.65
CA SER A 226 -13.28 27.43 2.51
C SER A 226 -12.28 28.62 2.57
N SER A 227 -10.96 28.38 2.55
CA SER A 227 -9.92 29.40 2.59
C SER A 227 -9.91 30.30 1.35
N ASP A 228 -10.25 29.78 0.17
CA ASP A 228 -10.31 30.60 -1.05
C ASP A 228 -11.54 31.53 -1.07
N PHE A 229 -12.64 31.11 -0.45
CA PHE A 229 -13.83 31.96 -0.29
C PHE A 229 -13.61 33.07 0.75
N PHE A 230 -12.91 32.77 1.85
CA PHE A 230 -12.55 33.79 2.86
C PHE A 230 -11.51 34.80 2.34
N GLY A 231 -10.55 34.36 1.53
CA GLY A 231 -9.56 35.25 0.90
C GLY A 231 -10.20 36.24 -0.08
N LEU A 232 -11.14 35.78 -0.91
CA LEU A 232 -11.88 36.63 -1.85
C LEU A 232 -12.80 37.62 -1.13
N ILE A 233 -13.54 37.19 -0.09
CA ILE A 233 -14.38 38.09 0.72
C ILE A 233 -13.54 39.14 1.45
N LEU A 234 -12.42 38.74 2.07
CA LEU A 234 -11.56 39.67 2.79
C LEU A 234 -10.92 40.71 1.85
N SER A 235 -10.53 40.31 0.64
CA SER A 235 -10.03 41.24 -0.39
C SER A 235 -11.09 42.25 -0.85
N GLY A 236 -12.36 41.80 -1.00
CA GLY A 236 -13.48 42.66 -1.36
C GLY A 236 -13.83 43.69 -0.28
N VAL A 237 -13.83 43.27 1.00
CA VAL A 237 -14.10 44.18 2.13
C VAL A 237 -12.99 45.25 2.26
N ILE A 238 -11.72 44.89 2.06
CA ILE A 238 -10.60 45.84 2.10
C ILE A 238 -10.71 46.85 0.95
N LEU A 239 -11.08 46.42 -0.26
CA LEU A 239 -11.29 47.30 -1.41
C LEU A 239 -12.44 48.29 -1.17
N VAL A 240 -13.57 47.82 -0.64
CA VAL A 240 -14.71 48.68 -0.32
C VAL A 240 -14.39 49.66 0.83
N ALA A 241 -13.67 49.21 1.86
CA ALA A 241 -13.24 50.07 2.96
C ALA A 241 -12.23 51.15 2.49
N GLY A 242 -11.31 50.79 1.60
CA GLY A 242 -10.38 51.74 0.98
C GLY A 242 -11.10 52.76 0.10
N PHE A 243 -12.08 52.33 -0.69
CA PHE A 243 -12.88 53.23 -1.52
C PHE A 243 -13.74 54.18 -0.67
N LEU A 244 -14.38 53.69 0.38
CA LEU A 244 -15.12 54.51 1.34
C LEU A 244 -14.21 55.48 2.09
N PHE A 245 -13.00 55.07 2.48
CA PHE A 245 -12.02 55.96 3.09
C PHE A 245 -11.66 57.11 2.13
N VAL A 246 -11.38 56.81 0.85
CA VAL A 246 -11.08 57.85 -0.15
C VAL A 246 -12.29 58.78 -0.38
N CYS A 247 -13.51 58.26 -0.43
CA CYS A 247 -14.71 59.08 -0.61
C CYS A 247 -15.06 59.93 0.63
N LEU A 248 -14.76 59.46 1.84
CA LEU A 248 -15.09 60.14 3.09
C LEU A 248 -13.94 61.02 3.62
N TYR A 249 -12.71 60.83 3.11
CA TYR A 249 -11.55 61.61 3.50
C TYR A 249 -11.61 63.02 2.91
N LYS A 250 -12.28 63.92 3.63
CA LYS A 250 -12.18 65.37 3.37
C LYS A 250 -10.80 65.85 3.78
N ARG A 251 -9.98 66.13 2.77
CA ARG A 251 -8.66 66.78 2.90
C ARG A 251 -8.81 68.08 3.70
N LYS A 252 -8.24 68.16 4.90
CA LYS A 252 -8.04 69.45 5.59
C LYS A 252 -7.01 70.23 4.79
N HIS A 253 -7.43 71.32 4.18
CA HIS A 253 -6.52 72.33 3.66
C HIS A 253 -5.87 73.04 4.85
N TYR A 254 -4.56 72.83 5.00
CA TYR A 254 -3.64 73.75 5.66
C TYR A 254 -2.63 74.17 4.61
#